data_AF-A0A1I6JUQ4-F1
#
_entry.id   AF-A0A1I6JUQ4-F1
#
_cell.length_a   1.000
_cell.length_b   1.000
_cell.length_c   1.000
_cell.angle_alpha   90.00
_cell.angle_beta   90.00
_cell.angle_gamma   90.00
#
_symmetry.space_group_name_H-M   'P 1'
#
loop_
_entity.id
_entity.type
_entity.pdbx_description
1 polymer ?
#
loop_
_entity_poly.entity_id
_entity_poly.type
_entity_poly.pdbx_seq_one_letter_code
_entity_poly.pdbx_strand_id
1 'polypeptide(L)'
;MHSTSRPSEVVPARLFDGASARPRAVRASIEGDLLVLADEAEEEERVPLALITREQAAERIVLHRTDLPDWRLILGTVDARFVAALPDRHRITRGQARGIGFVIAGVAAAGLLAWSMGARALVWAAPLVPHRIAVQAGAPMLEMIAGGKRACEDRAGRAALDKLAARVMPPRPVEPVTLTVARNEQVNAFTLPGGQVILLSALIDAAETPEELAGVLAHELGHVEKRHPNQALIRHFGFDLFLQGLGGNVGALASTGLFLRNSRAAEREADATALALLRTGRVDPRGLAAFFARMERRAGERAKGDRLERLAGLAATHPSDASRQALFRDASGKWPTDPVLTPAEWRALRSICR
;
A
#
# COMPACT_ATOMS: atom_id res chain seq x y z
N MET A 1 18.28 -32.20 59.31
CA MET A 1 19.65 -32.67 59.12
C MET A 1 20.42 -31.58 58.39
N HIS A 2 21.21 -30.79 59.12
CA HIS A 2 22.08 -29.79 58.51
C HIS A 2 23.20 -30.50 57.76
N SER A 3 23.16 -30.44 56.43
CA SER A 3 24.25 -30.84 55.56
C SER A 3 25.38 -29.83 55.77
N THR A 4 26.36 -30.16 56.61
CA THR A 4 27.62 -29.43 56.70
C THR A 4 28.39 -29.67 55.40
N SER A 5 28.10 -28.86 54.37
CA SER A 5 28.96 -28.74 53.20
C SER A 5 30.31 -28.25 53.70
N ARG A 6 31.38 -29.04 53.56
CA ARG A 6 32.74 -28.57 53.82
C ARG A 6 32.96 -27.30 53.00
N PRO A 7 33.54 -26.23 53.58
CA PRO A 7 33.89 -25.04 52.81
C PRO A 7 34.77 -25.47 51.62
N SER A 8 34.52 -24.87 50.46
CA SER A 8 35.38 -25.10 49.30
C SER A 8 36.82 -24.70 49.62
N GLU A 9 37.76 -25.14 48.78
CA GLU A 9 39.14 -24.64 48.85
C GLU A 9 39.16 -23.11 48.86
N VAL A 10 40.04 -22.55 49.71
CA VAL A 10 40.23 -21.11 49.85
C VAL A 10 41.20 -20.64 48.78
N VAL A 11 40.72 -19.83 47.84
CA VAL A 11 41.46 -19.39 46.67
C VAL A 11 41.94 -17.94 46.85
N PRO A 12 43.23 -17.64 46.66
CA PRO A 12 43.69 -16.26 46.65
C PRO A 12 43.13 -15.52 45.43
N ALA A 13 42.58 -14.33 45.65
CA ALA A 13 41.93 -13.53 44.62
C ALA A 13 42.24 -12.04 44.78
N ARG A 14 42.04 -11.28 43.71
CA ARG A 14 42.13 -9.81 43.71
C ARG A 14 40.77 -9.22 43.41
N LEU A 15 40.23 -8.49 44.38
CA LEU A 15 38.95 -7.82 44.28
C LEU A 15 39.13 -6.38 43.79
N PHE A 16 38.37 -6.02 42.77
CA PHE A 16 38.12 -4.66 42.33
C PHE A 16 36.66 -4.37 42.65
N ASP A 17 36.43 -3.58 43.71
CA ASP A 17 35.09 -3.27 44.24
C ASP A 17 34.30 -2.26 43.40
N GLY A 18 34.98 -1.58 42.44
CA GLY A 18 34.41 -0.53 41.61
C GLY A 18 34.34 0.85 42.30
N ALA A 19 34.63 0.94 43.59
CA ALA A 19 34.65 2.18 44.37
C ALA A 19 36.08 2.69 44.59
N SER A 20 37.06 1.77 44.64
CA SER A 20 38.45 2.02 44.96
C SER A 20 39.34 1.81 43.73
N ALA A 21 40.31 2.70 43.52
CA ALA A 21 41.26 2.58 42.40
C ALA A 21 42.33 1.48 42.61
N ARG A 22 42.48 0.96 43.84
CA ARG A 22 43.46 -0.08 44.18
C ARG A 22 42.75 -1.42 44.41
N PRO A 23 43.25 -2.52 43.83
CA PRO A 23 42.70 -3.84 44.12
C PRO A 23 43.01 -4.27 45.55
N ARG A 24 42.05 -4.95 46.16
CA ARG A 24 42.19 -5.59 47.48
C ARG A 24 42.57 -7.06 47.31
N ALA A 25 43.52 -7.53 48.10
CA ALA A 25 43.87 -8.94 48.15
C ALA A 25 42.85 -9.65 49.05
N VAL A 26 42.11 -10.61 48.50
CA VAL A 26 41.07 -11.32 49.26
C VAL A 26 41.22 -12.82 49.09
N ARG A 27 40.72 -13.57 50.07
CA ARG A 27 40.58 -15.02 50.00
C ARG A 27 39.14 -15.35 49.66
N ALA A 28 38.93 -16.02 48.54
CA ALA A 28 37.62 -16.41 48.05
C ALA A 28 37.33 -17.88 48.41
N SER A 29 36.16 -18.14 48.99
CA SER A 29 35.64 -19.48 49.25
C SER A 29 34.15 -19.55 48.91
N ILE A 30 33.62 -20.75 48.75
CA ILE A 30 32.22 -20.99 48.45
C ILE A 30 31.62 -21.77 49.63
N GLU A 31 30.60 -21.17 50.23
CA GLU A 31 29.82 -21.73 51.33
C GLU A 31 28.34 -21.81 50.90
N GLY A 32 27.89 -23.01 50.54
CA GLY A 32 26.55 -23.21 49.97
C GLY A 32 26.37 -22.39 48.68
N ASP A 33 25.39 -21.48 48.68
CA ASP A 33 25.07 -20.60 47.55
C ASP A 33 25.76 -19.23 47.62
N LEU A 34 26.71 -19.04 48.52
CA LEU A 34 27.43 -17.78 48.75
C LEU A 34 28.90 -17.90 48.36
N LEU A 35 29.39 -16.91 47.63
CA LEU A 35 30.81 -16.60 47.48
C LEU A 35 31.23 -15.72 48.66
N VAL A 36 32.10 -16.24 49.50
CA VAL A 36 32.62 -15.54 50.69
C VAL A 36 34.01 -15.01 50.38
N LEU A 37 34.22 -13.71 50.57
CA LEU A 37 35.49 -13.01 50.37
C LEU A 37 35.99 -12.48 51.71
N ALA A 38 37.16 -12.92 52.14
CA ALA A 38 37.79 -12.45 53.38
C ALA A 38 39.07 -11.65 53.06
N ASP A 39 39.17 -10.43 53.56
CA ASP A 39 40.39 -9.60 53.47
C ASP A 39 41.40 -9.95 54.58
N GLU A 40 42.61 -9.37 54.55
CA GLU A 40 43.65 -9.55 55.57
C GLU A 40 43.23 -9.04 56.96
N ALA A 41 42.25 -8.13 57.02
CA ALA A 41 41.65 -7.65 58.27
C ALA A 41 40.50 -8.54 58.80
N GLU A 42 40.28 -9.71 58.22
CA GLU A 42 39.19 -10.65 58.53
C GLU A 42 37.76 -10.10 58.34
N GLU A 43 37.61 -8.98 57.63
CA GLU A 43 36.29 -8.54 57.17
C GLU A 43 35.78 -9.46 56.04
N GLU A 44 34.60 -10.03 56.24
CA GLU A 44 33.93 -10.92 55.28
C GLU A 44 32.87 -10.19 54.44
N GLU A 45 32.98 -10.27 53.12
CA GLU A 45 31.92 -9.94 52.17
C GLU A 45 31.28 -11.24 51.66
N ARG A 46 29.95 -11.35 51.75
CA ARG A 46 29.19 -12.52 51.29
C ARG A 46 28.34 -12.15 50.07
N VAL A 47 28.65 -12.74 48.92
CA VAL A 47 27.99 -12.45 47.65
C VAL A 47 27.20 -13.67 47.18
N PRO A 48 25.88 -13.57 46.92
CA PRO A 48 25.12 -14.67 46.34
C PRO A 48 25.69 -15.13 44.99
N LEU A 49 25.94 -16.43 44.82
CA LEU A 49 26.39 -17.00 43.54
C LEU A 49 25.40 -16.70 42.41
N ALA A 50 24.11 -16.53 42.72
CA ALA A 50 23.09 -16.11 41.76
C ALA A 50 23.38 -14.77 41.07
N LEU A 51 24.21 -13.92 41.66
CA LEU A 51 24.63 -12.63 41.10
C LEU A 51 25.94 -12.71 40.32
N ILE A 52 26.66 -13.83 40.40
CA ILE A 52 27.97 -14.02 39.80
C ILE A 52 27.84 -14.53 38.36
N THR A 53 28.66 -13.98 37.47
CA THR A 53 28.90 -14.48 36.12
C THR A 53 30.39 -14.73 35.93
N ARG A 54 30.71 -15.79 35.20
CA ARG A 54 32.08 -16.23 34.97
C ARG A 54 32.52 -15.86 33.56
N GLU A 55 33.67 -15.19 33.45
CA GLU A 55 34.39 -14.99 32.19
C GLU A 55 35.76 -15.68 32.30
N GLN A 56 36.00 -16.67 31.43
CA GLN A 56 37.27 -17.40 31.38
C GLN A 56 38.11 -16.83 30.23
N ALA A 57 39.25 -16.24 30.56
CA ALA A 57 40.20 -15.70 29.59
C ALA A 57 41.56 -16.39 29.78
N ALA A 58 41.91 -17.29 28.85
CA ALA A 58 43.09 -18.14 28.92
C ALA A 58 43.18 -18.93 30.24
N GLU A 59 44.21 -18.69 31.05
CA GLU A 59 44.48 -19.37 32.33
C GLU A 59 43.90 -18.63 33.56
N ARG A 60 43.12 -17.56 33.37
CA ARG A 60 42.54 -16.78 34.47
C ARG A 60 41.02 -16.82 34.44
N ILE A 61 40.43 -16.95 35.63
CA ILE A 61 38.99 -16.86 35.84
C ILE A 61 38.67 -15.51 36.45
N VAL A 62 37.83 -14.76 35.76
CA VAL A 62 37.30 -13.47 36.24
C VAL A 62 35.82 -13.65 36.55
N LEU A 63 35.45 -13.29 37.77
CA LEU A 63 34.06 -13.25 38.20
C LEU A 63 33.55 -11.81 38.15
N HIS A 64 32.36 -11.65 37.62
CA HIS A 64 31.65 -10.39 37.51
C HIS A 64 30.33 -10.46 38.25
N ARG A 65 29.91 -9.35 38.85
CA ARG A 65 28.58 -9.21 39.43
C ARG A 65 27.59 -8.64 38.42
N THR A 66 26.38 -9.17 38.41
CA THR A 66 25.28 -8.71 37.54
C THR A 66 24.65 -7.39 38.01
N ASP A 67 24.75 -7.09 39.30
CA ASP A 67 24.23 -5.89 39.95
C ASP A 67 25.26 -4.76 40.04
N LEU A 68 26.56 -5.07 39.92
CA LEU A 68 27.65 -4.09 39.97
C LEU A 68 28.58 -4.25 38.75
N PRO A 69 28.46 -3.38 37.72
CA PRO A 69 29.19 -3.54 36.47
C PRO A 69 30.72 -3.40 36.59
N ASP A 70 31.19 -2.58 37.54
CA ASP A 70 32.61 -2.33 37.75
C ASP A 70 33.27 -3.32 38.71
N TRP A 71 32.46 -4.14 39.39
CA TRP A 71 32.92 -5.15 40.33
C TRP A 71 33.53 -6.32 39.58
N ARG A 72 34.79 -6.65 39.91
CA ARG A 72 35.55 -7.73 39.29
C ARG A 72 36.38 -8.46 40.33
N LEU A 73 36.28 -9.78 40.34
CA LEU A 73 37.13 -10.63 41.16
C LEU A 73 37.99 -11.51 40.27
N ILE A 74 39.30 -11.31 40.33
CA ILE A 74 40.28 -12.09 39.57
C ILE A 74 40.80 -13.19 40.47
N LEU A 75 40.45 -14.43 40.15
CA LEU A 75 40.92 -15.60 40.90
C LEU A 75 42.37 -15.95 40.53
N GLY A 76 43.14 -16.39 41.52
CA GLY A 76 44.46 -16.96 41.33
C GLY A 76 44.40 -18.39 40.80
N THR A 77 45.36 -19.23 41.21
CA THR A 77 45.33 -20.66 40.89
C THR A 77 44.13 -21.31 41.56
N VAL A 78 43.22 -21.86 40.76
CA VAL A 78 41.97 -22.50 41.16
C VAL A 78 42.02 -23.98 40.83
N ASP A 79 41.46 -24.81 41.71
CA ASP A 79 41.26 -26.23 41.43
C ASP A 79 39.98 -26.48 40.62
N ALA A 80 39.86 -27.67 40.04
CA ALA A 80 38.69 -28.02 39.21
C ALA A 80 37.37 -28.03 40.01
N ARG A 81 37.41 -28.21 41.34
CA ARG A 81 36.22 -28.25 42.19
C ARG A 81 35.66 -26.86 42.43
N PHE A 82 36.51 -25.87 42.68
CA PHE A 82 36.11 -24.47 42.81
C PHE A 82 35.49 -23.97 41.51
N VAL A 83 36.07 -24.32 40.36
CA VAL A 83 35.52 -23.96 39.04
C VAL A 83 34.17 -24.60 38.78
N ALA A 84 33.98 -25.86 39.20
CA ALA A 84 32.71 -26.58 39.05
C ALA A 84 31.58 -26.03 39.94
N ALA A 85 31.91 -25.38 41.07
CA ALA A 85 30.94 -24.76 41.97
C ALA A 85 30.46 -23.37 41.50
N LEU A 86 31.11 -22.79 40.48
CA LEU A 86 30.74 -21.48 39.93
C LEU A 86 29.63 -21.60 38.87
N PRO A 87 28.66 -20.66 38.82
CA PRO A 87 27.58 -20.70 37.84
C PRO A 87 28.07 -20.47 36.41
N ASP A 88 27.80 -21.44 35.54
CA ASP A 88 28.09 -21.34 34.10
C ASP A 88 26.93 -20.66 33.36
N ARG A 89 26.87 -19.32 33.44
CA ARG A 89 25.89 -18.55 32.66
C ARG A 89 26.44 -18.33 31.25
N HIS A 90 26.02 -19.18 30.32
CA HIS A 90 26.33 -19.02 28.89
C HIS A 90 25.84 -17.66 28.36
N ARG A 91 26.77 -16.78 27.99
CA ARG A 91 26.46 -15.62 27.13
C ARG A 91 26.07 -16.13 25.74
N ILE A 92 24.98 -15.61 25.19
CA ILE A 92 24.56 -15.88 23.80
C ILE A 92 25.75 -15.59 22.89
N THR A 93 26.23 -16.60 22.17
CA THR A 93 27.38 -16.44 21.28
C THR A 93 27.00 -15.54 20.10
N ARG A 94 27.98 -14.86 19.50
CA ARG A 94 27.75 -14.09 18.26
C ARG A 94 27.12 -14.94 17.14
N GLY A 95 27.42 -16.24 17.10
CA GLY A 95 26.80 -17.19 16.17
C GLY A 95 25.30 -17.42 16.46
N GLN A 96 24.93 -17.64 17.72
CA GLN A 96 23.52 -17.77 18.13
C GLN A 96 22.73 -16.47 17.92
N ALA A 97 23.32 -15.31 18.23
CA ALA A 97 22.69 -14.02 17.99
C ALA A 97 22.42 -13.78 16.49
N ARG A 98 23.36 -14.16 15.61
CA ARG A 98 23.17 -14.16 14.14
C ARG A 98 22.08 -15.13 13.71
N GLY A 99 22.04 -16.33 14.27
CA GLY A 99 21.00 -17.32 14.01
C GLY A 99 19.60 -16.81 14.37
N ILE A 100 19.44 -16.22 15.56
CA ILE A 100 18.19 -15.57 15.99
C ILE A 100 17.82 -14.43 15.03
N GLY A 101 18.80 -13.60 14.64
CA GLY A 101 18.60 -12.54 13.65
C GLY A 101 18.06 -13.06 12.32
N PHE A 102 18.61 -14.16 11.79
CA PHE A 102 18.11 -14.78 10.56
C PHE A 102 16.68 -15.33 10.71
N VAL A 103 16.35 -15.93 11.85
CA VAL A 103 14.98 -16.41 12.12
C VAL A 103 13.99 -15.24 12.16
N ILE A 104 14.31 -14.16 12.88
CA ILE A 104 13.46 -12.96 12.94
C ILE A 104 13.28 -12.35 11.55
N ALA A 105 14.36 -12.20 10.79
CA ALA A 105 14.32 -11.68 9.43
C ALA A 105 13.47 -12.59 8.51
N GLY A 106 13.59 -13.91 8.64
CA GLY A 106 12.80 -14.87 7.89
C GLY A 106 11.30 -14.79 8.21
N VAL A 107 10.93 -14.70 9.49
CA VAL A 107 9.54 -14.52 9.93
C VAL A 107 8.98 -13.19 9.44
N ALA A 108 9.74 -12.10 9.54
CA ALA A 108 9.32 -10.80 9.03
C ALA A 108 9.11 -10.81 7.51
N ALA A 109 10.02 -11.44 6.76
CA ALA A 109 9.90 -11.58 5.31
C ALA A 109 8.69 -12.44 4.92
N ALA A 110 8.44 -13.55 5.62
CA ALA A 110 7.27 -14.40 5.41
C ALA A 110 5.96 -13.65 5.71
N GLY A 111 5.92 -12.87 6.79
CA GLY A 111 4.77 -12.03 7.13
C GLY A 111 4.49 -10.96 6.07
N LEU A 112 5.52 -10.27 5.58
CA LEU A 112 5.40 -9.30 4.49
C LEU A 112 4.90 -9.94 3.19
N LEU A 113 5.42 -11.12 2.84
CA LEU A 113 4.97 -11.87 1.67
C LEU A 113 3.50 -12.25 1.79
N ALA A 114 3.10 -12.84 2.92
CA ALA A 114 1.72 -13.23 3.19
C ALA A 114 0.76 -12.03 3.13
N TRP A 115 1.15 -10.90 3.73
CA TRP A 115 0.38 -9.65 3.64
C TRP A 115 0.24 -9.17 2.19
N SER A 116 1.33 -9.16 1.43
CA SER A 116 1.31 -8.75 0.02
C SER A 116 0.45 -9.66 -0.86
N MET A 117 0.45 -10.98 -0.59
CA MET A 117 -0.38 -11.95 -1.29
C MET A 117 -1.85 -11.79 -0.92
N GLY A 118 -2.16 -11.61 0.37
CA GLY A 118 -3.51 -11.34 0.85
C GLY A 118 -4.11 -10.08 0.21
N ALA A 119 -3.36 -8.98 0.19
CA ALA A 119 -3.80 -7.73 -0.46
C ALA A 119 -4.09 -7.91 -1.95
N ARG A 120 -3.26 -8.67 -2.68
CA ARG A 120 -3.48 -8.99 -4.09
C ARG A 120 -4.69 -9.90 -4.30
N ALA A 121 -4.87 -10.90 -3.44
CA ALA A 121 -6.02 -11.80 -3.50
C ALA A 121 -7.35 -11.06 -3.34
N LEU A 122 -7.39 -10.05 -2.45
CA LEU A 122 -8.58 -9.20 -2.28
C LEU A 122 -8.93 -8.40 -3.55
N VAL A 123 -7.94 -7.82 -4.23
CA VAL A 123 -8.17 -7.10 -5.49
C VAL A 123 -8.59 -8.06 -6.60
N TRP A 124 -7.99 -9.26 -6.67
CA TRP A 124 -8.38 -10.31 -7.61
C TRP A 124 -9.83 -10.79 -7.38
N ALA A 125 -10.32 -10.75 -6.13
CA ALA A 125 -11.70 -11.06 -5.77
C ALA A 125 -12.71 -9.95 -6.11
N ALA A 126 -12.29 -8.78 -6.62
CA ALA A 126 -13.19 -7.69 -7.00
C ALA A 126 -14.36 -8.10 -7.93
N PRO A 127 -14.20 -9.06 -8.88
CA PRO A 127 -15.31 -9.54 -9.71
C PRO A 127 -16.38 -10.34 -8.94
N LEU A 128 -16.10 -10.79 -7.72
CA LEU A 128 -17.07 -11.51 -6.89
C LEU A 128 -18.02 -10.56 -6.15
N VAL A 129 -17.71 -9.27 -6.14
CA VAL A 129 -18.55 -8.25 -5.51
C VAL A 129 -19.91 -8.20 -6.21
N PRO A 130 -21.04 -8.31 -5.46
CA PRO A 130 -22.36 -8.07 -5.99
C PRO A 130 -22.54 -6.61 -6.46
N HIS A 131 -23.16 -6.43 -7.63
CA HIS A 131 -23.38 -5.11 -8.24
C HIS A 131 -24.00 -4.08 -7.28
N ARG A 132 -24.98 -4.48 -6.45
CA ARG A 132 -25.60 -3.58 -5.45
C ARG A 132 -24.60 -2.93 -4.49
N ILE A 133 -23.59 -3.69 -4.06
CA ILE A 133 -22.57 -3.22 -3.11
C ILE A 133 -21.62 -2.27 -3.85
N ALA A 134 -21.25 -2.61 -5.08
CA ALA A 134 -20.45 -1.73 -5.92
C ALA A 134 -21.15 -0.38 -6.16
N VAL A 135 -22.45 -0.37 -6.50
CA VAL A 135 -23.22 0.87 -6.68
C VAL A 135 -23.25 1.72 -5.40
N GLN A 136 -23.51 1.09 -4.25
CA GLN A 136 -23.50 1.77 -2.94
C GLN A 136 -22.13 2.38 -2.64
N ALA A 137 -21.06 1.65 -2.91
CA ALA A 137 -19.70 2.12 -2.73
C ALA A 137 -19.34 3.29 -3.67
N GLY A 138 -19.99 3.40 -4.83
CA GLY A 138 -19.79 4.52 -5.76
C GLY A 138 -20.60 5.79 -5.42
N ALA A 139 -21.69 5.69 -4.64
CA ALA A 139 -22.62 6.79 -4.43
C ALA A 139 -22.00 8.06 -3.81
N PRO A 140 -21.16 7.97 -2.75
CA PRO A 140 -20.52 9.18 -2.20
C PRO A 140 -19.52 9.83 -3.16
N MET A 141 -18.91 9.05 -4.06
CA MET A 141 -17.98 9.57 -5.07
C MET A 141 -18.72 10.34 -6.16
N LEU A 142 -19.88 9.82 -6.57
CA LEU A 142 -20.77 10.52 -7.50
C LEU A 142 -21.16 11.88 -6.93
N GLU A 143 -21.53 11.94 -5.64
CA GLU A 143 -21.87 13.19 -4.98
C GLU A 143 -20.69 14.18 -4.96
N MET A 144 -19.48 13.70 -4.66
CA MET A 144 -18.27 14.53 -4.66
C MET A 144 -17.93 15.07 -6.06
N ILE A 145 -18.04 14.24 -7.11
CA ILE A 145 -17.67 14.62 -8.50
C ILE A 145 -18.74 15.50 -9.14
N ALA A 146 -20.02 15.16 -8.95
CA ALA A 146 -21.14 15.95 -9.45
C ALA A 146 -21.35 17.22 -8.61
N GLY A 147 -20.79 17.29 -7.40
CA GLY A 147 -20.83 18.47 -6.53
C GLY A 147 -22.25 18.86 -6.14
N GLY A 148 -23.16 17.89 -6.00
CA GLY A 148 -24.59 18.13 -5.79
C GLY A 148 -25.32 18.82 -6.96
N LYS A 149 -24.64 19.06 -8.10
CA LYS A 149 -25.26 19.68 -9.29
C LYS A 149 -26.15 18.64 -9.98
N ARG A 150 -27.33 19.09 -10.42
CA ARG A 150 -28.29 18.23 -11.12
C ARG A 150 -27.68 17.67 -12.40
N ALA A 151 -28.02 16.41 -12.69
CA ALA A 151 -27.74 15.81 -13.98
C ALA A 151 -28.33 16.68 -15.11
N CYS A 152 -27.63 16.74 -16.23
CA CYS A 152 -28.12 17.41 -17.42
C CYS A 152 -29.10 16.48 -18.15
N GLU A 153 -30.34 16.92 -18.31
CA GLU A 153 -31.47 16.06 -18.72
C GLU A 153 -32.20 16.55 -19.99
N ASP A 154 -31.59 17.43 -20.80
CA ASP A 154 -32.20 17.82 -22.08
C ASP A 154 -32.54 16.58 -22.92
N ARG A 155 -33.79 16.49 -23.37
CA ARG A 155 -34.32 15.30 -24.04
C ARG A 155 -33.59 15.00 -25.36
N ALA A 156 -33.30 16.02 -26.15
CA ALA A 156 -32.67 15.83 -27.46
C ALA A 156 -31.17 15.49 -27.30
N GLY A 157 -30.48 16.16 -26.39
CA GLY A 157 -29.11 15.85 -26.01
C GLY A 157 -28.99 14.44 -25.42
N ARG A 158 -29.92 14.04 -24.55
CA ARG A 158 -29.94 12.69 -23.98
C ARG A 158 -30.16 11.62 -25.05
N ALA A 159 -31.11 11.83 -25.96
CA ALA A 159 -31.32 10.90 -27.07
C ALA A 159 -30.08 10.77 -27.98
N ALA A 160 -29.37 11.87 -28.24
CA ALA A 160 -28.11 11.86 -28.98
C ALA A 160 -27.00 11.12 -28.21
N LEU A 161 -26.90 11.31 -26.89
CA LEU A 161 -25.96 10.57 -26.05
C LEU A 161 -26.26 9.07 -26.06
N ASP A 162 -27.52 8.68 -25.88
CA ASP A 162 -27.93 7.28 -25.85
C ASP A 162 -27.66 6.61 -27.22
N LYS A 163 -27.89 7.33 -28.33
CA LYS A 163 -27.53 6.88 -29.68
C LYS A 163 -26.03 6.66 -29.83
N LEU A 164 -25.20 7.60 -29.37
CA LEU A 164 -23.74 7.48 -29.39
C LEU A 164 -23.28 6.29 -28.52
N ALA A 165 -23.82 6.18 -27.31
CA ALA A 165 -23.52 5.12 -26.37
C ALA A 165 -23.86 3.74 -26.95
N ALA A 166 -25.00 3.60 -27.61
CA ALA A 166 -25.40 2.34 -28.26
C ALA A 166 -24.40 1.88 -29.33
N ARG A 167 -23.59 2.78 -29.93
CA ARG A 167 -22.54 2.40 -30.89
C ARG A 167 -21.35 1.74 -30.21
N VAL A 168 -21.03 2.11 -28.97
CA VAL A 168 -19.82 1.67 -28.27
C VAL A 168 -20.10 0.82 -27.03
N MET A 169 -21.37 0.58 -26.70
CA MET A 169 -21.77 -0.29 -25.60
C MET A 169 -21.38 -1.75 -25.90
N PRO A 170 -20.79 -2.49 -24.95
CA PRO A 170 -20.59 -3.93 -25.12
C PRO A 170 -21.94 -4.63 -25.32
N PRO A 171 -22.05 -5.62 -26.25
CA PRO A 171 -23.30 -6.34 -26.48
C PRO A 171 -23.82 -7.08 -25.24
N ARG A 172 -22.90 -7.49 -24.35
CA ARG A 172 -23.18 -8.14 -23.07
C ARG A 172 -22.27 -7.52 -22.00
N PRO A 173 -22.67 -6.39 -21.42
CA PRO A 173 -21.89 -5.73 -20.37
C PRO A 173 -21.68 -6.65 -19.17
N VAL A 174 -20.49 -6.62 -18.55
CA VAL A 174 -20.20 -7.41 -17.34
C VAL A 174 -20.96 -6.92 -16.10
N GLU A 175 -21.50 -5.71 -16.17
CA GLU A 175 -22.42 -5.10 -15.20
C GLU A 175 -23.30 -4.04 -15.88
N PRO A 176 -24.51 -3.74 -15.34
CA PRO A 176 -25.36 -2.67 -15.85
C PRO A 176 -24.62 -1.33 -15.91
N VAL A 177 -24.69 -0.65 -17.05
CA VAL A 177 -24.08 0.66 -17.26
C VAL A 177 -25.10 1.76 -17.06
N THR A 178 -24.78 2.74 -16.22
CA THR A 178 -25.57 3.96 -16.04
C THR A 178 -24.76 5.16 -16.52
N LEU A 179 -25.26 5.86 -17.53
CA LEU A 179 -24.64 7.07 -18.06
C LEU A 179 -25.28 8.32 -17.46
N THR A 180 -24.45 9.19 -16.88
CA THR A 180 -24.86 10.48 -16.31
C THR A 180 -24.02 11.60 -16.91
N VAL A 181 -24.65 12.73 -17.23
CA VAL A 181 -23.94 13.96 -17.60
C VAL A 181 -24.03 14.94 -16.45
N ALA A 182 -22.89 15.39 -15.93
CA ALA A 182 -22.82 16.33 -14.81
C ALA A 182 -22.22 17.66 -15.25
N ARG A 183 -22.84 18.77 -14.83
CA ARG A 183 -22.33 20.12 -15.12
C ARG A 183 -21.06 20.38 -14.32
N ASN A 184 -19.91 20.40 -14.99
CA ASN A 184 -18.61 20.64 -14.38
C ASN A 184 -17.65 21.27 -15.42
N GLU A 185 -16.78 22.16 -14.95
CA GLU A 185 -15.81 22.91 -15.77
C GLU A 185 -14.55 22.08 -16.08
N GLN A 186 -14.34 20.98 -15.37
CA GLN A 186 -13.24 20.06 -15.62
C GLN A 186 -13.52 19.19 -16.85
N VAL A 187 -12.54 19.15 -17.75
CA VAL A 187 -12.55 18.26 -18.91
C VAL A 187 -12.19 16.86 -18.44
N ASN A 188 -13.19 16.06 -18.07
CA ASN A 188 -13.00 14.67 -17.69
C ASN A 188 -14.25 13.79 -17.88
N ALA A 189 -14.04 12.47 -17.83
CA ALA A 189 -15.06 11.47 -17.56
C ALA A 189 -14.57 10.56 -16.43
N PHE A 190 -15.50 9.89 -15.76
CA PHE A 190 -15.16 8.95 -14.69
C PHE A 190 -16.03 7.72 -14.78
N THR A 191 -15.43 6.57 -14.54
CA THR A 191 -16.14 5.35 -14.22
C THR A 191 -16.07 5.09 -12.72
N LEU A 192 -17.21 4.96 -12.07
CA LEU A 192 -17.35 4.63 -10.66
C LEU A 192 -17.79 3.17 -10.49
N PRO A 193 -17.60 2.61 -9.28
CA PRO A 193 -18.10 1.27 -8.94
C PRO A 193 -19.58 1.06 -9.32
N GLY A 194 -19.90 -0.13 -9.83
CA GLY A 194 -21.27 -0.48 -10.23
C GLY A 194 -21.66 0.02 -11.63
N GLY A 195 -20.71 0.16 -12.56
CA GLY A 195 -21.00 0.54 -13.95
C GLY A 195 -21.51 1.98 -14.14
N GLN A 196 -21.27 2.86 -13.17
CA GLN A 196 -21.69 4.25 -13.23
C GLN A 196 -20.66 5.08 -13.99
N VAL A 197 -20.99 5.55 -15.20
CA VAL A 197 -20.12 6.40 -16.01
C VAL A 197 -20.65 7.83 -15.99
N ILE A 198 -19.78 8.78 -15.66
CA ILE A 198 -20.08 10.20 -15.56
C ILE A 198 -19.29 10.93 -16.63
N LEU A 199 -20.00 11.64 -17.52
CA LEU A 199 -19.40 12.57 -18.48
C LEU A 199 -19.56 13.98 -17.93
N LEU A 200 -18.46 14.72 -17.81
CA LEU A 200 -18.53 16.12 -17.40
C LEU A 200 -18.89 17.02 -18.58
N SER A 201 -19.69 18.05 -18.37
CA SER A 201 -20.11 18.96 -19.45
C SER A 201 -18.94 19.56 -20.23
N ALA A 202 -17.87 19.96 -19.55
CA ALA A 202 -16.68 20.49 -20.21
C ALA A 202 -15.93 19.46 -21.07
N LEU A 203 -16.09 18.15 -20.81
CA LEU A 203 -15.61 17.10 -21.72
C LEU A 203 -16.35 17.14 -23.06
N ILE A 204 -17.68 17.21 -23.00
CA ILE A 204 -18.53 17.28 -24.19
C ILE A 204 -18.22 18.56 -24.99
N ASP A 205 -18.01 19.68 -24.31
CA ASP A 205 -17.62 20.95 -24.95
C ASP A 205 -16.20 20.93 -25.54
N ALA A 206 -15.29 20.13 -24.96
CA ALA A 206 -13.91 20.00 -25.43
C ALA A 206 -13.75 19.01 -26.60
N ALA A 207 -14.70 18.10 -26.80
CA ALA A 207 -14.75 17.23 -27.97
C ALA A 207 -15.14 18.04 -29.22
N GLU A 208 -14.39 17.83 -30.30
CA GLU A 208 -14.59 18.50 -31.59
C GLU A 208 -15.53 17.70 -32.50
N THR A 209 -15.55 16.37 -32.35
CA THR A 209 -16.44 15.48 -33.11
C THR A 209 -17.13 14.42 -32.23
N PRO A 210 -18.26 13.85 -32.68
CA PRO A 210 -18.91 12.72 -32.02
C PRO A 210 -17.99 11.51 -31.82
N GLU A 211 -17.09 11.23 -32.77
CA GLU A 211 -16.15 10.11 -32.73
C GLU A 211 -15.14 10.24 -31.59
N GLU A 212 -14.75 11.46 -31.23
CA GLU A 212 -13.88 11.70 -30.09
C GLU A 212 -14.58 11.38 -28.77
N LEU A 213 -15.81 11.85 -28.61
CA LEU A 213 -16.62 11.55 -27.42
C LEU A 213 -16.96 10.06 -27.34
N ALA A 214 -17.27 9.43 -28.47
CA ALA A 214 -17.47 7.97 -28.55
C ALA A 214 -16.20 7.20 -28.18
N GLY A 215 -15.03 7.70 -28.60
CA GLY A 215 -13.73 7.20 -28.18
C GLY A 215 -13.54 7.23 -26.67
N VAL A 216 -13.76 8.40 -26.05
CA VAL A 216 -13.65 8.55 -24.59
C VAL A 216 -14.65 7.64 -23.87
N LEU A 217 -15.90 7.57 -24.35
CA LEU A 217 -16.90 6.68 -23.76
C LEU A 217 -16.50 5.19 -23.90
N ALA A 218 -15.97 4.77 -25.05
CA ALA A 218 -15.48 3.40 -25.24
C ALA A 218 -14.32 3.07 -24.28
N HIS A 219 -13.45 4.05 -23.98
CA HIS A 219 -12.40 3.93 -22.98
C HIS A 219 -12.96 3.73 -21.57
N GLU A 220 -13.92 4.56 -21.16
CA GLU A 220 -14.60 4.42 -19.86
C GLU A 220 -15.35 3.09 -19.74
N LEU A 221 -16.03 2.65 -20.80
CA LEU A 221 -16.66 1.33 -20.84
C LEU A 221 -15.61 0.20 -20.73
N GLY A 222 -14.40 0.40 -21.24
CA GLY A 222 -13.27 -0.50 -20.98
C GLY A 222 -12.94 -0.63 -19.50
N HIS A 223 -13.00 0.46 -18.72
CA HIS A 223 -12.84 0.41 -17.27
C HIS A 223 -14.00 -0.32 -16.57
N VAL A 224 -15.23 -0.18 -17.07
CA VAL A 224 -16.40 -0.96 -16.58
C VAL A 224 -16.19 -2.45 -16.82
N GLU A 225 -15.86 -2.84 -18.05
CA GLU A 225 -15.70 -4.25 -18.45
C GLU A 225 -14.60 -4.97 -17.66
N LYS A 226 -13.61 -4.22 -17.16
CA LYS A 226 -12.53 -4.72 -16.30
C LYS A 226 -12.77 -4.50 -14.81
N ARG A 227 -13.86 -3.83 -14.44
CA ARG A 227 -14.20 -3.46 -13.05
C ARG A 227 -13.05 -2.72 -12.34
N HIS A 228 -12.29 -1.92 -13.09
CA HIS A 228 -11.15 -1.16 -12.56
C HIS A 228 -11.53 -0.26 -11.37
N PRO A 229 -12.70 0.40 -11.34
CA PRO A 229 -13.10 1.21 -10.18
C PRO A 229 -13.25 0.37 -8.90
N ASN A 230 -13.82 -0.84 -9.00
CA ASN A 230 -13.95 -1.76 -7.86
C ASN A 230 -12.57 -2.19 -7.35
N GLN A 231 -11.67 -2.56 -8.27
CA GLN A 231 -10.29 -2.92 -7.96
C GLN A 231 -9.53 -1.77 -7.30
N ALA A 232 -9.73 -0.53 -7.79
CA ALA A 232 -9.11 0.66 -7.22
C ALA A 232 -9.59 0.91 -5.79
N LEU A 233 -10.89 0.83 -5.57
CA LEU A 233 -11.46 1.04 -4.25
C LEU A 233 -11.00 -0.04 -3.25
N ILE A 234 -11.01 -1.32 -3.63
CA ILE A 234 -10.51 -2.41 -2.77
C ILE A 234 -9.02 -2.25 -2.47
N ARG A 235 -8.22 -1.85 -3.46
CA ARG A 235 -6.76 -1.65 -3.30
C ARG A 235 -6.44 -0.50 -2.34
N HIS A 236 -7.18 0.60 -2.39
CA HIS A 236 -6.89 1.79 -1.59
C HIS A 236 -7.52 1.76 -0.19
N PHE A 237 -8.66 1.08 -0.04
CA PHE A 237 -9.47 1.16 1.18
C PHE A 237 -9.70 -0.18 1.86
N GLY A 238 -9.26 -1.27 1.24
CA GLY A 238 -9.48 -2.62 1.74
C GLY A 238 -10.87 -3.15 1.39
N PHE A 239 -10.99 -4.48 1.42
CA PHE A 239 -12.21 -5.18 1.03
C PHE A 239 -13.36 -4.97 2.03
N ASP A 240 -13.06 -4.89 3.32
CA ASP A 240 -14.06 -4.72 4.37
C ASP A 240 -14.76 -3.36 4.30
N LEU A 241 -13.98 -2.27 4.16
CA LEU A 241 -14.52 -0.92 3.99
C LEU A 241 -15.32 -0.78 2.68
N PHE A 242 -14.88 -1.48 1.61
CA PHE A 242 -15.64 -1.58 0.36
C PHE A 242 -17.00 -2.27 0.56
N LEU A 243 -17.06 -3.39 1.29
CA LEU A 243 -18.30 -4.14 1.53
C LEU A 243 -19.30 -3.41 2.44
N GLN A 244 -18.81 -2.65 3.42
CA GLN A 244 -19.64 -1.87 4.34
C GLN A 244 -20.31 -0.65 3.66
N GLY A 245 -20.13 -0.48 2.35
CA GLY A 245 -20.78 0.59 1.61
C GLY A 245 -20.26 1.97 1.98
N LEU A 246 -18.96 2.06 2.31
CA LEU A 246 -18.26 3.34 2.38
C LEU A 246 -19.02 4.40 3.23
N GLY A 247 -19.28 4.11 4.51
CA GLY A 247 -19.85 5.06 5.47
C GLY A 247 -18.95 6.29 5.73
N GLY A 248 -19.26 7.08 6.78
CA GLY A 248 -18.74 8.45 7.04
C GLY A 248 -17.23 8.76 6.92
N ASN A 249 -16.34 7.77 6.77
CA ASN A 249 -14.92 7.96 6.46
C ASN A 249 -14.62 8.31 4.98
N VAL A 250 -15.63 8.30 4.09
CA VAL A 250 -15.41 8.65 2.67
C VAL A 250 -15.09 10.11 2.45
N GLY A 251 -15.66 11.06 3.19
CA GLY A 251 -15.35 12.48 2.98
C GLY A 251 -13.84 12.77 3.14
N ALA A 252 -13.21 12.15 4.14
CA ALA A 252 -11.79 12.27 4.41
C ALA A 252 -10.91 11.54 3.39
N LEU A 253 -11.39 10.44 2.82
CA LEU A 253 -10.62 9.58 1.91
C LEU A 253 -10.83 9.90 0.43
N ALA A 254 -12.05 10.27 0.05
CA ALA A 254 -12.40 10.72 -1.29
C ALA A 254 -11.75 12.08 -1.60
N SER A 255 -11.57 12.94 -0.58
CA SER A 255 -10.82 14.20 -0.72
C SER A 255 -9.37 14.01 -1.20
N THR A 256 -8.81 12.80 -1.07
CA THR A 256 -7.46 12.49 -1.57
C THR A 256 -7.41 12.30 -3.09
N GLY A 257 -8.53 11.97 -3.74
CA GLY A 257 -8.61 11.69 -5.18
C GLY A 257 -7.79 10.48 -5.67
N LEU A 258 -7.16 9.71 -4.77
CA LEU A 258 -6.26 8.60 -5.12
C LEU A 258 -6.96 7.48 -5.91
N PHE A 259 -8.23 7.25 -5.62
CA PHE A 259 -9.04 6.23 -6.28
C PHE A 259 -9.42 6.59 -7.73
N LEU A 260 -9.29 7.88 -8.11
CA LEU A 260 -9.52 8.35 -9.48
C LEU A 260 -8.32 8.05 -10.40
N ARG A 261 -7.18 7.65 -9.84
CA ARG A 261 -5.97 7.37 -10.62
C ARG A 261 -5.94 5.92 -11.07
N ASN A 262 -5.85 5.74 -12.38
CA ASN A 262 -5.68 4.42 -12.96
C ASN A 262 -4.22 4.01 -13.06
N SER A 263 -3.96 2.71 -12.94
CA SER A 263 -2.63 2.16 -13.18
C SER A 263 -2.34 2.09 -14.68
N ARG A 264 -1.07 2.12 -15.08
CA ARG A 264 -0.69 1.96 -16.51
C ARG A 264 -1.17 0.62 -17.11
N ALA A 265 -1.29 -0.41 -16.28
CA ALA A 265 -1.84 -1.70 -16.72
C ALA A 265 -3.34 -1.60 -17.00
N ALA A 266 -4.09 -0.98 -16.08
CA ALA A 266 -5.52 -0.72 -16.24
C ALA A 266 -5.82 0.12 -17.49
N GLU A 267 -5.02 1.17 -17.74
CA GLU A 267 -5.17 1.98 -18.95
C GLU A 267 -4.98 1.17 -20.24
N ARG A 268 -3.97 0.27 -20.29
CA ARG A 268 -3.76 -0.60 -21.47
C ARG A 268 -4.90 -1.60 -21.69
N GLU A 269 -5.45 -2.15 -20.60
CA GLU A 269 -6.59 -3.07 -20.68
C GLU A 269 -7.87 -2.34 -21.12
N ALA A 270 -8.09 -1.12 -20.62
CA ALA A 270 -9.17 -0.25 -21.04
C ALA A 270 -9.02 0.14 -22.52
N ASP A 271 -7.82 0.54 -22.97
CA ASP A 271 -7.54 0.88 -24.37
C ASP A 271 -7.81 -0.30 -25.32
N ALA A 272 -7.35 -1.50 -24.96
CA ALA A 272 -7.57 -2.70 -25.77
C ALA A 272 -9.06 -3.03 -25.87
N THR A 273 -9.81 -2.85 -24.79
CA THR A 273 -11.26 -3.04 -24.76
C THR A 273 -11.97 -1.97 -25.58
N ALA A 274 -11.58 -0.70 -25.42
CA ALA A 274 -12.09 0.43 -26.19
C ALA A 274 -11.91 0.22 -27.69
N LEU A 275 -10.75 -0.28 -28.11
CA LEU A 275 -10.48 -0.58 -29.51
C LEU A 275 -11.43 -1.65 -30.07
N ALA A 276 -11.71 -2.69 -29.28
CA ALA A 276 -12.67 -3.73 -29.66
C ALA A 276 -14.11 -3.19 -29.74
N LEU A 277 -14.49 -2.31 -28.81
CA LEU A 277 -15.79 -1.64 -28.79
C LEU A 277 -15.96 -0.71 -29.99
N LEU A 278 -14.95 0.12 -30.29
CA LEU A 278 -14.94 1.03 -31.45
C LEU A 278 -15.01 0.25 -32.77
N ARG A 279 -14.31 -0.88 -32.88
CA ARG A 279 -14.38 -1.76 -34.05
C ARG A 279 -15.78 -2.36 -34.24
N THR A 280 -16.36 -2.92 -33.17
CA THR A 280 -17.72 -3.48 -33.19
C THR A 280 -18.74 -2.41 -33.53
N GLY A 281 -18.52 -1.23 -32.96
CA GLY A 281 -19.26 -0.02 -33.20
C GLY A 281 -18.97 0.68 -34.51
N ARG A 282 -18.11 0.18 -35.40
CA ARG A 282 -17.73 0.87 -36.66
C ARG A 282 -17.45 2.37 -36.45
N VAL A 283 -16.82 2.72 -35.35
CA VAL A 283 -16.42 4.08 -34.99
C VAL A 283 -14.94 4.24 -35.33
N ASP A 284 -14.55 5.41 -35.84
CA ASP A 284 -13.16 5.70 -36.17
C ASP A 284 -12.32 5.89 -34.90
N PRO A 285 -11.31 5.03 -34.64
CA PRO A 285 -10.49 5.13 -33.43
C PRO A 285 -9.60 6.38 -33.41
N ARG A 286 -9.38 7.06 -34.55
CA ARG A 286 -8.60 8.31 -34.59
C ARG A 286 -9.18 9.40 -33.71
N GLY A 287 -10.49 9.40 -33.47
CA GLY A 287 -11.13 10.37 -32.58
C GLY A 287 -10.50 10.35 -31.19
N LEU A 288 -10.34 9.16 -30.59
CA LEU A 288 -9.72 9.03 -29.27
C LEU A 288 -8.26 9.49 -29.26
N ALA A 289 -7.48 9.13 -30.29
CA ALA A 289 -6.10 9.59 -30.41
C ALA A 289 -5.99 11.12 -30.50
N ALA A 290 -6.84 11.74 -31.33
CA ALA A 290 -6.87 13.19 -31.51
C ALA A 290 -7.25 13.91 -30.21
N PHE A 291 -8.25 13.37 -29.50
CA PHE A 291 -8.69 13.88 -28.22
C PHE A 291 -7.57 13.82 -27.17
N PHE A 292 -6.92 12.66 -26.99
CA PHE A 292 -5.79 12.53 -26.06
C PHE A 292 -4.64 13.48 -26.40
N ALA A 293 -4.27 13.58 -27.68
CA ALA A 293 -3.22 14.50 -28.11
C ALA A 293 -3.58 15.96 -27.80
N ARG A 294 -4.84 16.37 -27.94
CA ARG A 294 -5.28 17.73 -27.55
C ARG A 294 -5.25 17.93 -26.04
N MET A 295 -5.66 16.93 -25.25
CA MET A 295 -5.67 17.05 -23.78
C MET A 295 -4.25 17.10 -23.20
N GLU A 296 -3.31 16.35 -23.77
CA GLU A 296 -1.90 16.41 -23.38
C GLU A 296 -1.30 17.79 -23.62
N ARG A 297 -1.58 18.41 -24.79
CA ARG A 297 -1.17 19.79 -25.08
C ARG A 297 -1.77 20.79 -24.08
N ARG A 298 -3.08 20.72 -23.85
CA ARG A 298 -3.77 21.60 -22.89
C ARG A 298 -3.25 21.43 -21.45
N ALA A 299 -2.87 20.21 -21.05
CA ALA A 299 -2.33 19.93 -19.72
C ALA A 299 -0.93 20.55 -19.54
N GLY A 300 -0.09 20.54 -20.59
CA GLY A 300 1.20 21.23 -20.59
C GLY A 300 1.09 22.76 -20.46
N GLU A 301 0.01 23.34 -20.99
CA GLU A 301 -0.26 24.79 -20.95
C GLU A 301 -0.88 25.24 -19.62
N ARG A 302 -1.69 24.39 -18.95
CA ARG A 302 -2.50 24.73 -17.76
C ARG A 302 -1.85 24.39 -16.42
N ALA A 303 -0.53 24.45 -16.29
CA ALA A 303 0.18 24.20 -15.02
C ALA A 303 -0.13 25.19 -13.86
N LYS A 304 -1.15 26.05 -13.98
CA LYS A 304 -1.53 27.12 -13.02
C LYS A 304 -2.96 27.01 -12.43
N GLY A 305 -3.53 25.81 -12.33
CA GLY A 305 -4.84 25.57 -11.67
C GLY A 305 -4.74 25.06 -10.22
N ASP A 306 -5.86 25.04 -9.49
CA ASP A 306 -5.94 24.54 -8.10
C ASP A 306 -5.57 23.04 -8.00
N ARG A 307 -5.10 22.59 -6.84
CA ARG A 307 -4.57 21.23 -6.62
C ARG A 307 -5.60 20.15 -6.91
N LEU A 308 -6.86 20.33 -6.51
CA LEU A 308 -7.93 19.37 -6.76
C LEU A 308 -8.30 19.31 -8.24
N GLU A 309 -8.32 20.46 -8.91
CA GLU A 309 -8.58 20.60 -10.35
C GLU A 309 -7.50 19.91 -11.19
N ARG A 310 -6.23 20.00 -10.76
CA ARG A 310 -5.12 19.27 -11.37
C ARG A 310 -5.20 17.75 -11.14
N LEU A 311 -5.68 17.32 -9.98
CA LEU A 311 -5.77 15.88 -9.65
C LEU A 311 -6.95 15.18 -10.32
N ALA A 312 -8.01 15.93 -10.63
CA ALA A 312 -9.25 15.43 -11.23
C ALA A 312 -9.36 15.71 -12.75
N GLY A 313 -8.33 16.26 -13.39
CA GLY A 313 -8.30 16.40 -14.85
C GLY A 313 -7.96 15.09 -15.57
N LEU A 314 -8.43 14.91 -16.81
CA LEU A 314 -8.25 13.69 -17.60
C LEU A 314 -6.79 13.22 -17.66
N ALA A 315 -5.83 14.12 -17.86
CA ALA A 315 -4.41 13.75 -17.95
C ALA A 315 -3.83 13.21 -16.62
N ALA A 316 -4.44 13.57 -15.48
CA ALA A 316 -4.02 13.10 -14.16
C ALA A 316 -4.64 11.75 -13.79
N THR A 317 -5.88 11.49 -14.24
CA THR A 317 -6.62 10.26 -13.96
C THR A 317 -6.34 9.17 -14.98
N HIS A 318 -6.14 9.57 -16.24
CA HIS A 318 -5.81 8.74 -17.40
C HIS A 318 -4.52 9.24 -18.08
N PRO A 319 -3.34 8.96 -17.51
CA PRO A 319 -2.09 9.36 -18.13
C PRO A 319 -1.92 8.66 -19.49
N SER A 320 -2.04 9.42 -20.58
CA SER A 320 -1.74 8.96 -21.93
C SER A 320 -0.23 9.09 -22.21
N ASP A 321 0.30 8.20 -23.04
CA ASP A 321 1.62 8.33 -23.66
C ASP A 321 1.53 8.20 -25.18
N ALA A 322 2.63 8.45 -25.87
CA ALA A 322 2.68 8.37 -27.33
C ALA A 322 2.32 6.97 -27.88
N SER A 323 2.57 5.90 -27.11
CA SER A 323 2.28 4.53 -27.52
C SER A 323 0.78 4.25 -27.52
N ARG A 324 0.06 4.76 -26.51
CA ARG A 324 -1.41 4.68 -26.43
C ARG A 324 -2.07 5.44 -27.58
N GLN A 325 -1.60 6.64 -27.88
CA GLN A 325 -2.12 7.40 -29.03
C GLN A 325 -1.82 6.69 -30.36
N ALA A 326 -0.64 6.09 -30.50
CA ALA A 326 -0.28 5.32 -31.69
C ALA A 326 -1.20 4.11 -31.89
N LEU A 327 -1.56 3.39 -30.82
CA LEU A 327 -2.49 2.25 -30.89
C LEU A 327 -3.78 2.60 -31.65
N PHE A 328 -4.41 3.73 -31.31
CA PHE A 328 -5.65 4.16 -31.93
C PHE A 328 -5.44 4.77 -33.33
N ARG A 329 -4.35 5.51 -33.55
CA ARG A 329 -4.00 6.01 -34.90
C ARG A 329 -3.75 4.88 -35.88
N ASP A 330 -2.97 3.89 -35.48
CA ASP A 330 -2.57 2.76 -36.32
C ASP A 330 -3.73 1.80 -36.59
N ALA A 331 -4.77 1.84 -35.75
CA ALA A 331 -5.99 1.07 -35.97
C ALA A 331 -6.97 1.74 -36.95
N SER A 332 -6.78 3.03 -37.24
CA SER A 332 -7.57 3.75 -38.22
C SER A 332 -7.61 3.05 -39.57
N GLY A 333 -8.79 3.03 -40.20
CA GLY A 333 -8.96 2.46 -41.54
C GLY A 333 -8.86 0.94 -41.62
N LYS A 334 -8.62 0.23 -40.50
CA LYS A 334 -8.64 -1.24 -40.45
C LYS A 334 -10.05 -1.83 -40.47
N TRP A 335 -11.08 -1.01 -40.32
CA TRP A 335 -12.49 -1.39 -40.49
C TRP A 335 -13.28 -0.23 -41.11
N PRO A 336 -14.40 -0.52 -41.79
CA PRO A 336 -15.30 0.52 -42.26
C PRO A 336 -15.92 1.29 -41.08
N THR A 337 -16.06 2.60 -41.24
CA THR A 337 -16.60 3.49 -40.21
C THR A 337 -17.79 4.28 -40.74
N ASP A 338 -18.73 4.58 -39.86
CA ASP A 338 -19.91 5.40 -40.17
C ASP A 338 -19.99 6.57 -39.17
N PRO A 339 -20.48 7.76 -39.56
CA PRO A 339 -20.65 8.89 -38.64
C PRO A 339 -21.48 8.49 -37.42
N VAL A 340 -21.00 8.81 -36.22
CA VAL A 340 -21.66 8.37 -34.97
C VAL A 340 -22.98 9.13 -34.75
N LEU A 341 -22.96 10.44 -35.02
CA LEU A 341 -24.11 11.32 -34.90
C LEU A 341 -24.22 12.23 -36.14
N THR A 342 -25.43 12.64 -36.47
CA THR A 342 -25.66 13.72 -37.44
C THR A 342 -25.25 15.08 -36.85
N PRO A 343 -25.04 16.12 -37.67
CA PRO A 343 -24.72 17.47 -37.17
C PRO A 343 -25.80 18.05 -36.23
N ALA A 344 -27.08 17.72 -36.46
CA ALA A 344 -28.18 18.16 -35.61
C ALA A 344 -28.15 17.48 -34.23
N GLU A 345 -27.97 16.15 -34.21
CA GLU A 345 -27.82 15.37 -32.97
C GLU A 345 -26.57 15.81 -32.18
N TRP A 346 -25.46 16.08 -32.87
CA TRP A 346 -24.24 16.57 -32.22
C TRP A 346 -24.45 17.94 -31.56
N ARG A 347 -25.14 18.87 -32.22
CA ARG A 347 -25.51 20.16 -31.62
C ARG A 347 -26.40 19.98 -30.39
N ALA A 348 -27.38 19.08 -30.45
CA ALA A 348 -28.25 18.78 -29.32
C ALA A 348 -27.48 18.19 -28.14
N LEU A 349 -26.53 17.29 -28.38
CA LEU A 349 -25.67 16.75 -27.34
C LEU A 349 -24.79 17.83 -26.69
N ARG A 350 -24.22 18.74 -27.48
CA ARG A 350 -23.45 19.87 -26.96
C ARG A 350 -24.28 20.88 -26.17
N SER A 351 -25.59 20.92 -26.36
CA SER A 351 -26.51 21.74 -25.57
C SER A 351 -27.15 20.98 -24.40
N ILE A 352 -26.74 19.74 -24.09
CA ILE A 352 -27.40 18.90 -23.07
C ILE A 352 -27.45 19.58 -21.69
N CYS A 353 -26.45 20.40 -21.38
CA CYS A 353 -26.32 21.18 -20.17
C CYS A 353 -26.52 22.70 -20.42
N ARG A 354 -27.28 23.14 -21.41
CA ARG A 354 -27.52 24.57 -21.63
C ARG A 354 -28.87 25.02 -21.13
#